data_AF-B8JB76-F1
#
_entry.id   AF-B8JB76-F1
#
_cell.length_a   1.000
_cell.length_b   1.000
_cell.length_c   1.000
_cell.angle_alpha   90.00
_cell.angle_beta   90.00
_cell.angle_gamma   90.00
#
_symmetry.space_group_name_H-M   'P 1'
#
loop_
_entity.id
_entity.type
_entity.pdbx_description
1 polymer ?
#
loop_
_entity_poly.entity_id
_entity_poly.type
_entity_poly.pdbx_seq_one_letter_code
_entity_poly.pdbx_strand_id
1 'polypeptide(L)'
;MDNVGGVDQPKRVVGIFYVLAAIALGIFLEKVLELALGYAGVNDFAVFSDWTLSTVTGFALAIATAVVVWRIPKTQQVSLEVALELRRVTWPSMRETRAATVAVIVASAVAAVILGLFDLVWSWLSSKIY
;
A
#
# COMPACT_ATOMS: atom_id res chain seq x y z
N MET A 1 -12.07 16.27 -25.92
CA MET A 1 -10.69 16.79 -25.74
C MET A 1 -9.80 15.62 -25.34
N ASP A 2 -9.68 14.63 -26.23
CA ASP A 2 -9.20 13.29 -25.86
C ASP A 2 -7.84 12.95 -26.49
N ASN A 3 -7.18 13.95 -27.08
CA ASN A 3 -5.90 13.76 -27.72
C ASN A 3 -5.07 15.05 -27.61
N VAL A 4 -4.32 15.19 -26.52
CA VAL A 4 -3.23 16.16 -26.43
C VAL A 4 -1.97 15.32 -26.25
N GLY A 5 -1.29 15.02 -27.36
CA GLY A 5 0.02 14.37 -27.35
C GLY A 5 0.13 12.94 -27.91
N GLY A 6 -0.90 12.40 -28.58
CA GLY A 6 -0.79 11.10 -29.27
C GLY A 6 -0.65 9.87 -28.36
N VAL A 7 -0.89 10.04 -27.05
CA VAL A 7 -0.91 8.95 -26.07
C VAL A 7 -2.34 8.76 -25.58
N ASP A 8 -2.89 7.57 -25.78
CA ASP A 8 -4.22 7.21 -25.28
C ASP A 8 -4.25 7.34 -23.75
N GLN A 9 -5.04 8.28 -23.25
CA GLN A 9 -5.20 8.54 -21.81
C GLN A 9 -5.73 7.27 -21.11
N PRO A 10 -5.08 6.77 -20.05
CA PRO A 10 -5.46 5.53 -19.36
C PRO A 10 -6.71 5.70 -18.46
N LYS A 11 -7.75 6.39 -18.93
CA LYS A 11 -8.98 6.70 -18.17
C LYS A 11 -9.64 5.45 -17.57
N ARG A 12 -9.60 4.31 -18.29
CA ARG A 12 -10.14 3.03 -17.80
C ARG A 12 -9.38 2.49 -16.59
N VAL A 13 -8.04 2.57 -16.62
CA VAL A 13 -7.19 2.08 -15.52
C VAL A 13 -7.39 2.92 -14.26
N VAL A 14 -7.46 4.25 -14.42
CA VAL A 14 -7.77 5.17 -13.32
C VAL A 14 -9.16 4.91 -12.75
N GLY A 15 -10.15 4.63 -13.61
CA GLY A 15 -11.48 4.29 -13.17
C GLY A 15 -11.54 3.01 -12.33
N ILE A 16 -10.89 1.94 -12.81
CA ILE A 16 -10.76 0.67 -12.07
C ILE A 16 -10.04 0.90 -10.74
N PHE A 17 -8.99 1.73 -10.72
CA PHE A 17 -8.27 2.08 -9.50
C PHE A 17 -9.18 2.71 -8.44
N TYR A 18 -10.02 3.69 -8.81
CA TYR A 18 -10.94 4.30 -7.84
C TYR A 18 -11.94 3.31 -7.25
N VAL A 19 -12.42 2.35 -8.06
CA VAL A 19 -13.33 1.30 -7.57
C VAL A 19 -12.60 0.37 -6.58
N LEU A 20 -11.40 -0.10 -6.94
CA LEU A 20 -10.60 -0.95 -6.05
C LEU A 20 -10.21 -0.22 -4.76
N ALA A 21 -9.84 1.05 -4.86
CA ALA A 21 -9.52 1.89 -3.71
C ALA A 21 -10.74 2.08 -2.79
N ALA A 22 -11.95 2.26 -3.35
CA ALA A 22 -13.18 2.35 -2.58
C ALA A 22 -13.49 1.03 -1.85
N ILE A 23 -13.27 -0.12 -2.48
CA ILE A 23 -13.45 -1.43 -1.84
C ILE A 23 -12.46 -1.60 -0.68
N ALA A 24 -11.16 -1.34 -0.93
CA ALA A 24 -10.13 -1.44 0.10
C ALA A 24 -10.38 -0.48 1.27
N LEU A 25 -10.80 0.76 0.97
CA LEU A 25 -11.18 1.74 1.99
C LEU A 25 -12.42 1.30 2.77
N GLY A 26 -13.41 0.69 2.11
CA GLY A 26 -14.61 0.15 2.76
C GLY A 26 -14.27 -0.93 3.78
N ILE A 27 -13.45 -1.92 3.40
CA ILE A 27 -12.97 -3.00 4.30
C ILE A 27 -12.20 -2.41 5.49
N PHE A 28 -11.37 -1.40 5.25
CA PHE A 28 -10.65 -0.72 6.33
C PHE A 28 -11.61 0.04 7.27
N LEU A 29 -12.52 0.84 6.72
CA LEU A 29 -13.48 1.63 7.49
C LEU A 29 -14.43 0.76 8.31
N GLU A 30 -14.86 -0.39 7.78
CA GLU A 30 -15.63 -1.38 8.52
C GLU A 30 -14.91 -1.76 9.83
N LYS A 31 -13.63 -2.15 9.75
CA LYS A 31 -12.85 -2.55 10.94
C LYS A 31 -12.61 -1.40 11.91
N VAL A 32 -12.41 -0.19 11.39
CA VAL A 32 -12.27 1.02 12.22
C VAL A 32 -13.57 1.34 12.95
N LEU A 33 -14.71 1.22 12.27
CA LEU A 33 -16.03 1.49 12.86
C LEU A 33 -16.42 0.41 13.87
N GLU A 34 -16.15 -0.87 13.58
CA GLU A 34 -16.33 -1.98 14.52
C GLU A 34 -15.56 -1.72 15.82
N LEU A 35 -14.28 -1.32 15.71
CA LEU A 35 -13.45 -0.98 16.87
C LEU A 35 -13.99 0.25 17.63
N ALA A 36 -14.40 1.29 16.91
CA ALA A 36 -14.91 2.52 17.51
C ALA A 36 -16.24 2.31 18.24
N LEU A 37 -17.15 1.54 17.66
CA LEU A 37 -18.42 1.16 18.28
C LEU A 37 -18.21 0.25 19.49
N GLY A 38 -17.29 -0.71 19.38
CA GLY A 38 -16.88 -1.56 20.49
C GLY A 38 -16.33 -0.75 21.68
N TYR A 39 -15.51 0.27 21.42
CA TYR A 39 -15.03 1.19 22.46
C TYR A 39 -16.15 2.06 23.05
N ALA A 40 -17.10 2.49 22.23
CA ALA A 40 -18.26 3.28 22.66
C ALA A 40 -19.33 2.45 23.41
N GLY A 41 -19.17 1.12 23.50
CA GLY A 41 -20.17 0.23 24.09
C GLY A 41 -21.45 0.10 23.27
N VAL A 42 -21.43 0.55 22.01
CA VAL A 42 -22.56 0.44 21.08
C VAL A 42 -22.47 -0.91 20.38
N ASN A 43 -23.50 -1.73 20.54
CA ASN A 43 -23.53 -3.05 19.91
C ASN A 43 -23.66 -2.91 18.39
N ASP A 44 -22.79 -3.60 17.64
CA ASP A 44 -22.86 -3.64 16.19
C ASP A 44 -23.95 -4.65 15.77
N PHE A 45 -25.11 -4.13 15.39
CA PHE A 45 -26.25 -4.98 15.04
C PHE A 45 -26.23 -5.34 13.55
N ALA A 46 -26.71 -6.53 13.25
CA ALA A 46 -26.92 -6.97 11.87
C ALA A 46 -28.07 -6.17 11.23
N VAL A 47 -27.80 -5.53 10.10
CA VAL A 47 -28.79 -4.78 9.31
C VAL A 47 -29.41 -5.71 8.26
N PHE A 48 -28.60 -6.50 7.55
CA PHE A 48 -29.04 -7.42 6.50
C PHE A 48 -28.34 -8.77 6.58
N SER A 49 -28.97 -9.75 7.23
CA SER A 49 -28.39 -11.09 7.50
C SER A 49 -27.00 -11.00 8.12
N ASP A 50 -25.95 -11.01 7.30
CA ASP A 50 -24.54 -11.01 7.72
C ASP A 50 -23.88 -9.63 7.66
N TRP A 51 -24.58 -8.61 7.12
CA TRP A 51 -24.06 -7.25 7.02
C TRP A 51 -24.36 -6.48 8.31
N THR A 52 -23.32 -6.05 9.01
CA THR A 52 -23.44 -5.23 10.23
C THR A 52 -23.59 -3.75 9.90
N LEU A 53 -23.94 -2.95 10.91
CA LEU A 53 -24.05 -1.49 10.76
C LEU A 53 -22.70 -0.89 10.34
N SER A 54 -21.60 -1.38 10.92
CA SER A 54 -20.24 -0.95 10.57
C SER A 54 -19.87 -1.26 9.11
N THR A 55 -20.23 -2.43 8.59
CA THR A 55 -20.00 -2.79 7.17
C THR A 55 -20.77 -1.85 6.25
N VAL A 56 -22.08 -1.68 6.45
CA VAL A 56 -22.92 -0.86 5.56
C VAL A 56 -22.47 0.60 5.57
N THR A 57 -22.23 1.17 6.76
CA THR A 57 -21.80 2.57 6.90
C THR A 57 -20.37 2.78 6.39
N GLY A 58 -19.45 1.83 6.64
CA GLY A 58 -18.09 1.88 6.14
C GLY A 58 -18.02 1.89 4.60
N PHE A 59 -18.73 0.98 3.94
CA PHE A 59 -18.80 0.95 2.48
C PHE A 59 -19.55 2.16 1.90
N ALA A 60 -20.63 2.62 2.54
CA ALA A 60 -21.35 3.82 2.10
C ALA A 60 -20.46 5.07 2.14
N LEU A 61 -19.71 5.26 3.24
CA LEU A 61 -18.74 6.35 3.36
C LEU A 61 -17.63 6.22 2.32
N ALA A 62 -17.07 5.02 2.13
CA ALA A 62 -16.03 4.79 1.13
C ALA A 62 -16.48 5.14 -0.29
N ILE A 63 -17.69 4.72 -0.69
CA ILE A 63 -18.26 5.05 -2.00
C ILE A 63 -18.50 6.55 -2.12
N ALA A 64 -19.08 7.19 -1.11
CA ALA A 64 -19.32 8.63 -1.11
C ALA A 64 -18.00 9.40 -1.26
N THR A 65 -16.97 9.04 -0.50
CA THR A 65 -15.63 9.63 -0.62
C THR A 65 -15.04 9.41 -2.01
N ALA A 66 -15.13 8.21 -2.57
CA ALA A 66 -14.62 7.93 -3.92
C ALA A 66 -15.32 8.78 -4.99
N VAL A 67 -16.65 8.96 -4.90
CA VAL A 67 -17.41 9.82 -5.81
C VAL A 67 -17.01 11.28 -5.66
N VAL A 68 -16.89 11.79 -4.43
CA VAL A 68 -16.46 13.18 -4.18
C VAL A 68 -15.06 13.40 -4.76
N VAL A 69 -14.12 12.51 -4.46
CA VAL A 69 -12.74 12.58 -4.95
C VAL A 69 -12.68 12.51 -6.48
N TRP A 70 -13.51 11.68 -7.11
CA TRP A 70 -13.59 11.58 -8.57
C TRP A 70 -13.98 12.91 -9.22
N ARG A 71 -14.86 13.70 -8.58
CA ARG A 71 -15.34 14.98 -9.12
C ARG A 71 -14.28 16.08 -9.06
N ILE A 72 -13.21 15.91 -8.27
CA ILE A 72 -12.17 16.92 -8.12
C ILE A 72 -11.20 16.82 -9.33
N PRO A 73 -11.08 17.86 -10.17
CA PRO A 73 -10.28 17.79 -11.40
C PRO A 73 -8.78 17.60 -11.12
N LYS A 74 -8.28 18.18 -10.03
CA LYS A 74 -6.88 18.03 -9.61
C LYS A 74 -6.52 16.57 -9.33
N THR A 75 -7.40 15.81 -8.68
CA THR A 75 -7.16 14.40 -8.39
C THR A 75 -7.16 13.58 -9.67
N GLN A 76 -8.11 13.82 -10.57
CA GLN A 76 -8.16 13.14 -11.87
C GLN A 76 -6.89 13.37 -12.70
N GLN A 77 -6.38 14.59 -12.72
CA GLN A 77 -5.13 14.92 -13.41
C GLN A 77 -3.94 14.13 -12.83
N VAL A 78 -3.75 14.17 -11.51
CA VAL A 78 -2.66 13.45 -10.85
C VAL A 78 -2.78 11.94 -11.06
N SER A 79 -3.98 11.37 -10.95
CA SER A 79 -4.18 9.92 -11.18
C SER A 79 -3.86 9.51 -12.62
N LEU A 80 -4.17 10.35 -13.60
CA LEU A 80 -3.81 10.11 -15.00
C LEU A 80 -2.30 10.23 -15.23
N GLU A 81 -1.64 11.22 -14.64
CA GLU A 81 -0.19 11.39 -14.70
C GLU A 81 0.55 10.19 -14.11
N VAL A 82 0.13 9.72 -12.93
CA VAL A 82 0.67 8.51 -12.30
C VAL A 82 0.48 7.29 -13.21
N ALA A 83 -0.70 7.11 -13.79
CA ALA A 83 -0.96 5.99 -14.69
C ALA A 83 -0.11 6.05 -15.98
N LEU A 84 0.21 7.26 -16.47
CA LEU A 84 1.12 7.46 -17.60
C LEU A 84 2.57 7.16 -17.22
N GLU A 85 3.00 7.57 -16.02
CA GLU A 85 4.36 7.33 -15.55
C GLU A 85 4.58 5.84 -15.23
N LEU A 86 3.59 5.16 -14.65
CA LEU A 86 3.63 3.72 -14.43
C LEU A 86 3.77 2.91 -15.73
N ARG A 87 3.30 3.42 -16.87
CA ARG A 87 3.54 2.79 -18.18
C ARG A 87 4.98 2.90 -18.66
N ARG A 88 5.73 3.88 -18.17
CA ARG A 88 7.14 4.08 -18.49
C ARG A 88 8.07 3.26 -17.61
N VAL A 89 7.58 2.80 -16.45
CA VAL A 89 8.32 1.92 -15.56
C VAL A 89 8.55 0.58 -16.23
N THR A 90 9.81 0.29 -16.55
CA THR A 90 10.24 -1.04 -16.99
C THR A 90 10.42 -1.93 -15.77
N TRP A 91 9.49 -2.87 -15.59
CA TRP A 91 9.59 -3.86 -14.53
C TRP A 91 10.74 -4.84 -14.81
N PRO A 92 11.58 -5.15 -13.82
CA PRO A 92 12.70 -6.06 -13.99
C PRO A 92 12.21 -7.47 -14.30
N SER A 93 12.98 -8.18 -15.12
CA SER A 93 12.77 -9.60 -15.36
C SER A 93 13.11 -10.42 -14.11
N MET A 94 12.53 -11.62 -13.99
CA MET A 94 12.81 -12.53 -12.86
C MET A 94 14.31 -12.82 -12.68
N ARG A 95 15.07 -12.83 -13.79
CA ARG A 95 16.53 -13.02 -13.75
C ARG A 95 17.25 -11.83 -13.13
N GLU A 96 16.86 -10.61 -13.48
CA GLU A 96 17.41 -9.38 -12.90
C GLU A 96 17.04 -9.26 -11.42
N THR A 97 15.78 -9.55 -11.07
CA THR A 97 15.33 -9.58 -9.67
C THR A 97 16.16 -10.56 -8.85
N ARG A 98 16.39 -11.78 -9.35
CA ARG A 98 17.24 -12.78 -8.67
C ARG A 98 18.67 -12.29 -8.51
N ALA A 99 19.24 -11.69 -9.56
CA ALA A 99 20.60 -11.15 -9.50
C ALA A 99 20.73 -10.05 -8.43
N ALA A 100 19.76 -9.12 -8.37
CA ALA A 100 19.71 -8.09 -7.35
C ALA A 100 19.57 -8.69 -5.94
N THR A 101 18.69 -9.67 -5.74
CA THR A 101 18.54 -10.36 -4.45
C THR A 101 19.83 -11.04 -4.00
N VAL A 102 20.51 -11.76 -4.91
CA VAL A 102 21.78 -12.42 -4.60
C VAL A 102 22.85 -11.38 -4.23
N ALA A 103 22.91 -10.25 -4.93
CA ALA A 103 23.85 -9.18 -4.61
C ALA A 103 23.62 -8.65 -3.18
N VAL A 104 22.36 -8.41 -2.78
CA VAL A 104 22.02 -7.97 -1.42
C VAL A 104 22.41 -9.03 -0.38
N ILE A 105 22.09 -10.30 -0.62
CA ILE A 105 22.46 -11.40 0.30
C ILE A 105 23.97 -11.44 0.52
N VAL A 106 24.77 -11.34 -0.55
CA VAL A 106 26.22 -11.36 -0.46
C VAL A 106 26.74 -10.14 0.30
N ALA A 107 26.24 -8.93 -0.02
CA ALA A 107 26.65 -7.71 0.67
C ALA A 107 26.33 -7.76 2.17
N SER A 108 25.12 -8.22 2.54
CA SER A 108 24.73 -8.40 3.93
C SER A 108 25.54 -9.47 4.64
N ALA A 109 25.88 -10.59 3.97
CA ALA A 109 26.72 -11.63 4.55
C ALA A 109 28.14 -11.13 4.84
N VAL A 110 28.73 -10.36 3.92
CA VAL A 110 30.04 -9.73 4.14
C VAL A 110 29.99 -8.76 5.32
N ALA A 111 28.97 -7.90 5.39
CA ALA A 111 28.79 -6.99 6.51
C ALA A 111 28.64 -7.74 7.84
N ALA A 112 27.87 -8.82 7.87
CA ALA A 112 27.68 -9.66 9.06
C ALA A 112 28.98 -10.33 9.52
N VAL A 113 29.81 -10.82 8.60
CA VAL A 113 31.12 -11.39 8.93
C VAL A 113 32.04 -10.34 9.54
N ILE A 114 32.11 -9.15 8.94
CA ILE A 114 32.94 -8.05 9.46
C ILE A 114 32.48 -7.67 10.86
N LEU A 115 31.18 -7.41 11.05
CA LEU A 115 30.62 -7.07 12.36
C LEU A 115 30.87 -8.18 13.39
N GLY A 116 30.64 -9.45 13.02
CA GLY A 116 30.91 -10.58 13.89
C GLY A 116 32.37 -10.69 14.32
N LEU A 117 33.33 -10.36 13.45
CA LEU A 117 34.75 -10.31 13.82
C LEU A 117 35.03 -9.18 14.83
N PHE A 118 34.45 -8.00 14.64
CA PHE A 118 34.56 -6.90 15.60
C PHE A 118 33.98 -7.31 16.96
N ASP A 119 32.82 -7.95 16.98
CA ASP A 119 32.17 -8.43 18.20
C ASP A 119 33.05 -9.47 18.92
N LEU A 120 33.68 -10.40 18.19
CA LEU A 120 34.59 -11.39 18.75
C LEU A 120 35.84 -10.75 19.35
N VAL A 121 36.46 -9.81 18.65
CA VAL A 121 37.65 -9.09 19.15
C VAL A 121 37.30 -8.28 20.40
N TRP A 122 36.15 -7.61 20.39
CA TRP A 122 35.69 -6.83 21.53
C TRP A 122 35.33 -7.71 22.73
N SER A 123 34.71 -8.86 22.50
CA SER A 123 34.43 -9.84 23.56
C SER A 123 35.72 -10.38 24.17
N TRP A 124 36.74 -10.67 23.35
CA TRP A 124 38.04 -11.11 23.86
C TRP A 124 38.73 -10.01 24.66
N LEU A 125 38.74 -8.77 24.15
CA LEU A 125 39.38 -7.64 24.82
C LEU A 125 38.71 -7.32 26.15
N SER A 126 37.37 -7.29 26.18
CA SER A 126 36.61 -7.00 27.39
C SER A 126 36.84 -8.06 28.47
N SER A 127 36.88 -9.36 28.11
CA SER A 127 37.17 -10.46 29.04
C SER A 127 38.57 -10.43 29.68
N LYS A 128 39.47 -9.60 29.16
CA LYS A 128 40.83 -9.44 29.69
C LYS A 128 40.95 -8.22 30.61
N ILE A 129 40.05 -7.26 30.48
CA ILE A 129 40.05 -6.00 31.24
C ILE A 129 39.13 -6.11 32.48
N TYR A 130 37.98 -6.77 32.31
CA TYR A 130 37.01 -7.10 33.37
C TYR A 130 37.12 -8.59 33.70
#